data_AF-A0A3L6TD48-F1
#
_entry.id   AF-A0A3L6TD48-F1
#
_cell.length_a   1.000
_cell.length_b   1.000
_cell.length_c   1.000
_cell.angle_alpha   90.00
_cell.angle_beta   90.00
_cell.angle_gamma   90.00
#
_symmetry.space_group_name_H-M   'P 1'
#
loop_
_entity.id
_entity.type
_entity.pdbx_description
1 polymer ?
#
loop_
_entity_poly.entity_id
_entity_poly.type
_entity_poly.pdbx_seq_one_letter_code
_entity_poly.pdbx_strand_id
1 'polypeptide(L)'
;MAIYWHPIDASDPYVQEIGKWAVAEHVRQTNDTIKFIKVVSGEKQERISLYFRLIIDASKNDGGDGTYEAVAHQMDLGEKLSLLSFKPAN
;
A
#
# COMPACT_ATOMS: atom_id res chain seq x y z
N MET A 1 19.73 -12.89 10.98
CA MET A 1 18.40 -13.27 10.44
C MET A 1 18.14 -12.46 9.18
N ALA A 2 18.01 -13.11 8.02
CA ALA A 2 17.55 -12.45 6.80
C ALA A 2 16.05 -12.14 6.93
N ILE A 3 15.68 -10.93 6.51
CA ILE A 3 14.32 -10.44 6.47
C ILE A 3 13.76 -10.79 5.09
N TYR A 4 12.90 -11.81 5.03
CA TYR A 4 12.34 -12.31 3.77
C TYR A 4 10.97 -11.70 3.52
N TRP A 5 10.83 -11.06 2.37
CA TRP A 5 9.55 -10.68 1.81
C TRP A 5 8.89 -11.91 1.20
N HIS A 6 7.62 -12.10 1.49
CA HIS A 6 6.81 -13.19 0.95
C HIS A 6 5.69 -12.59 0.09
N PRO A 7 5.48 -13.10 -1.13
CA PRO A 7 4.37 -12.65 -1.95
C PRO A 7 3.05 -12.92 -1.22
N ILE A 8 2.09 -12.00 -1.38
CA ILE A 8 0.72 -12.15 -0.87
C ILE A 8 -0.28 -12.14 -2.00
N ASP A 9 -1.47 -12.68 -1.74
CA ASP A 9 -2.58 -12.55 -2.68
C ASP A 9 -3.07 -11.10 -2.68
N ALA A 10 -2.85 -10.41 -3.79
CA ALA A 10 -3.36 -9.05 -3.99
C ALA A 10 -4.89 -9.03 -4.01
N SER A 11 -5.54 -10.13 -4.34
CA SER A 11 -7.01 -10.24 -4.39
C SER A 11 -7.65 -10.37 -3.00
N ASP A 12 -6.83 -10.59 -1.95
CA ASP A 12 -7.30 -10.64 -0.57
C ASP A 12 -7.98 -9.30 -0.22
N PRO A 13 -9.25 -9.32 0.23
CA PRO A 13 -9.97 -8.11 0.61
C PRO A 13 -9.21 -7.25 1.63
N TYR A 14 -8.49 -7.88 2.55
CA TYR A 14 -7.72 -7.17 3.56
C TYR A 14 -6.52 -6.43 2.93
N VAL A 15 -5.85 -7.05 1.96
CA VAL A 15 -4.75 -6.40 1.21
C VAL A 15 -5.28 -5.22 0.40
N GLN A 16 -6.47 -5.35 -0.21
CA GLN A 16 -7.12 -4.25 -0.91
C GLN A 16 -7.49 -3.09 0.05
N GLU A 17 -7.94 -3.39 1.27
CA GLU A 17 -8.20 -2.37 2.29
C GLU A 17 -6.94 -1.60 2.70
N ILE A 18 -5.81 -2.30 2.89
CA ILE A 18 -4.52 -1.66 3.19
C ILE A 18 -4.08 -0.76 2.02
N GLY A 19 -4.21 -1.22 0.78
CA GLY A 19 -3.89 -0.42 -0.40
C GLY A 19 -4.76 0.83 -0.51
N LYS A 20 -6.07 0.69 -0.28
CA LYS A 20 -7.00 1.82 -0.27
C LYS A 20 -6.66 2.83 0.83
N TRP A 21 -6.34 2.35 2.03
CA TRP A 21 -5.91 3.18 3.14
C TRP A 21 -4.60 3.93 2.80
N ALA A 22 -3.63 3.27 2.18
CA ALA A 22 -2.35 3.88 1.81
C ALA A 22 -2.53 5.06 0.84
N VAL A 23 -3.40 4.92 -0.17
CA VAL A 23 -3.72 6.02 -1.09
C VAL A 23 -4.43 7.16 -0.36
N ALA A 24 -5.41 6.86 0.49
CA ALA A 24 -6.14 7.87 1.25
C ALA A 24 -5.21 8.65 2.20
N GLU A 25 -4.28 7.96 2.85
CA GLU A 25 -3.30 8.57 3.74
C GLU A 25 -2.29 9.44 2.99
N HIS A 26 -1.80 9.01 1.82
CA HIS A 26 -0.96 9.83 0.94
C HIS A 26 -1.67 11.11 0.50
N VAL A 27 -2.92 11.00 0.03
CA VAL A 27 -3.75 12.14 -0.36
C VAL A 27 -3.93 13.10 0.82
N ARG A 28 -4.21 12.58 2.02
CA ARG A 28 -4.35 13.39 3.24
C ARG A 28 -3.06 14.13 3.62
N GLN A 29 -1.90 13.50 3.46
CA GLN A 29 -0.60 14.07 3.84
C GLN A 29 -0.07 15.10 2.82
N THR A 30 -0.38 14.91 1.53
CA THR A 30 0.24 15.69 0.44
C THR A 30 -0.74 16.61 -0.31
N ASN A 31 -2.04 16.51 -0.02
CA ASN A 31 -3.12 17.14 -0.80
C ASN A 31 -3.12 16.72 -2.29
N ASP A 32 -2.67 15.50 -2.58
CA ASP A 32 -2.78 14.90 -3.91
C ASP A 32 -4.25 14.63 -4.27
N THR A 33 -4.52 14.29 -5.53
CA THR A 33 -5.86 14.06 -6.08
C THR A 33 -6.05 12.66 -6.67
N ILE A 34 -5.08 11.77 -6.44
CA ILE A 34 -5.14 10.39 -6.89
C ILE A 34 -6.23 9.58 -6.16
N LYS A 35 -6.80 8.60 -6.85
CA LYS A 35 -7.86 7.72 -6.31
C LYS A 35 -7.49 6.26 -6.48
N PHE A 36 -7.64 5.48 -5.42
CA PHE A 36 -7.37 4.05 -5.41
C PHE A 36 -8.23 3.32 -6.47
N ILE A 37 -7.59 2.45 -7.27
CA ILE A 37 -8.27 1.52 -8.18
C ILE A 37 -8.21 0.11 -7.59
N LYS A 38 -6.99 -0.44 -7.43
CA LYS A 38 -6.74 -1.78 -6.88
C LYS A 38 -5.29 -1.97 -6.47
N VAL A 39 -5.04 -2.93 -5.57
CA VAL A 39 -3.70 -3.54 -5.44
C VAL A 39 -3.50 -4.54 -6.58
N VAL A 40 -2.37 -4.47 -7.29
CA VAL A 40 -2.02 -5.40 -8.38
C VAL A 40 -1.06 -6.49 -7.95
N SER A 41 -0.18 -6.21 -6.99
CA SER A 41 0.72 -7.17 -6.38
C SER A 41 1.15 -6.68 -5.01
N GLY A 42 1.64 -7.59 -4.18
CA GLY A 42 2.16 -7.22 -2.88
C GLY A 42 3.08 -8.27 -2.31
N GLU A 43 3.87 -7.82 -1.35
CA GLU A 43 4.73 -8.65 -0.52
C GLU A 43 4.49 -8.27 0.94
N LYS A 44 4.48 -9.26 1.83
CA LYS A 44 4.47 -9.04 3.26
C LYS A 44 5.76 -9.53 3.90
N GLN A 45 6.09 -8.93 5.04
CA GLN A 45 7.12 -9.43 5.91
C GLN A 45 6.55 -9.58 7.32
N GLU A 46 6.59 -10.81 7.84
CA GLU A 46 6.07 -11.17 9.14
C GLU A 46 7.21 -11.14 10.18
N ARG A 47 7.25 -10.09 11.01
CA ARG A 47 8.11 -10.03 12.20
C ARG A 47 7.22 -9.85 13.44
N ILE A 48 7.72 -9.17 14.46
CA ILE A 48 6.95 -8.72 15.63
C ILE A 48 5.82 -7.75 15.19
N SER A 49 5.94 -7.15 13.99
CA SER A 49 4.92 -6.36 13.32
C SER A 49 4.80 -6.78 11.84
N LEU A 50 3.70 -6.41 11.18
CA LEU A 50 3.45 -6.70 9.78
C LEU A 50 3.90 -5.53 8.90
N TYR A 51 4.74 -5.81 7.90
CA TYR A 51 5.07 -4.86 6.85
C TYR A 51 4.46 -5.31 5.53
N PHE A 52 3.88 -4.38 4.80
CA PHE A 52 3.31 -4.58 3.48
C PHE A 52 4.04 -3.68 2.49
N ARG A 53 4.48 -4.27 1.38
CA ARG A 53 4.95 -3.57 0.20
C ARG A 53 3.96 -3.86 -0.91
N LEU A 54 3.18 -2.87 -1.31
CA LEU A 54 2.07 -3.02 -2.24
C LEU A 54 2.36 -2.24 -3.51
N ILE A 55 2.03 -2.82 -4.65
CA ILE A 55 1.94 -2.14 -5.93
C ILE A 55 0.47 -1.86 -6.19
N ILE A 56 0.13 -0.58 -6.39
CA ILE A 56 -1.23 -0.06 -6.42
C ILE A 56 -1.45 0.70 -7.72
N ASP A 57 -2.53 0.38 -8.42
CA ASP A 57 -3.05 1.25 -9.47
C ASP A 57 -3.93 2.33 -8.85
N ALA A 58 -3.71 3.58 -9.25
CA ALA A 58 -4.50 4.72 -8.86
C ALA A 58 -4.78 5.63 -10.07
N SER A 59 -5.99 6.15 -10.16
CA SER A 59 -6.34 7.14 -11.19
C SER A 59 -5.89 8.52 -10.74
N LYS A 60 -5.33 9.28 -11.68
CA LYS A 60 -4.96 10.68 -11.49
C LYS A 60 -6.04 11.59 -12.08
N ASN A 61 -6.15 12.79 -11.54
CA ASN A 61 -7.16 13.75 -11.99
C ASN A 61 -6.89 14.30 -13.41
N ASP A 62 -5.67 14.17 -13.94
CA ASP A 62 -5.33 14.54 -15.32
C ASP A 62 -5.80 13.51 -16.37
N GLY A 63 -6.54 12.47 -15.95
CA GLY A 63 -7.22 11.54 -16.85
C GLY A 63 -6.42 10.28 -17.19
N GLY A 64 -5.32 10.02 -16.48
CA GLY A 64 -4.51 8.81 -16.63
C GLY A 64 -4.41 7.99 -15.34
N ASP A 65 -4.12 6.70 -15.50
CA ASP A 65 -3.80 5.81 -14.38
C ASP A 65 -2.28 5.83 -14.12
N GLY A 66 -1.90 5.69 -12.85
CA GLY A 66 -0.53 5.54 -12.42
C GLY A 66 -0.37 4.35 -11.48
N THR A 67 0.77 3.69 -11.56
CA THR A 67 1.15 2.62 -10.64
C THR A 67 2.08 3.16 -9.57
N TYR A 68 1.83 2.78 -8.33
CA TYR A 68 2.52 3.30 -7.15
C TYR A 68 2.99 2.17 -6.24
N GLU A 69 4.18 2.31 -5.67
CA GLU A 69 4.66 1.48 -4.58
C GLU A 69 4.33 2.16 -3.25
N ALA A 70 3.60 1.45 -2.40
CA ALA A 70 3.31 1.84 -1.03
C ALA A 70 3.96 0.86 -0.04
N VAL A 71 4.65 1.40 0.97
CA VAL A 71 5.17 0.62 2.09
C VAL A 71 4.37 1.00 3.33
N ALA A 72 3.59 0.06 3.84
CA ALA A 72 2.78 0.22 5.04
C ALA A 72 3.29 -0.70 6.17
N HIS A 73 3.16 -0.23 7.40
CA HIS A 73 3.51 -0.98 8.60
C HIS A 73 2.31 -1.02 9.53
N GLN A 74 2.00 -2.20 10.03
CA GLN A 74 0.96 -2.46 11.02
C GLN A 74 1.62 -3.03 12.27
N MET A 75 1.54 -2.26 13.35
CA MET A 75 2.21 -2.58 14.62
C MET A 75 1.55 -3.75 15.34
N ASP A 76 0.22 -3.76 15.37
CA ASP A 76 -0.64 -4.79 15.96
C ASP A 76 -1.82 -5.05 15.02
N LEU A 77 -2.38 -6.26 15.05
CA LEU A 77 -3.44 -6.77 14.17
C LEU A 77 -4.80 -6.06 14.36
N GLY A 78 -4.82 -4.73 14.27
CA GLY A 78 -6.03 -3.90 14.36
C GLY A 78 -5.85 -2.45 14.81
N GLU A 79 -4.74 -2.05 15.45
CA GLU A 79 -4.75 -0.78 16.22
C GLU A 79 -4.06 0.42 15.54
N LYS A 80 -3.07 0.20 14.67
CA LYS A 80 -2.40 1.31 13.98
C LYS A 80 -1.71 0.90 12.69
N LEU A 81 -2.17 1.45 11.56
CA LEU A 81 -1.42 1.46 10.30
C LEU A 81 -0.59 2.75 10.18
N SER A 82 0.61 2.64 9.63
CA SER A 82 1.51 3.76 9.34
C SER A 82 2.06 3.63 7.93
N LEU A 83 2.03 4.73 7.17
CA LEU A 83 2.49 4.80 5.79
C LEU A 83 3.94 5.26 5.83
N LEU A 84 4.85 4.36 5.47
CA LEU A 84 6.29 4.62 5.53
C LEU A 84 6.81 5.24 4.24
N SER A 85 6.22 4.86 3.10
CA SER A 85 6.59 5.40 1.80
C SER A 85 5.44 5.26 0.81
N PHE A 86 5.31 6.24 -0.08
CA PHE A 86 4.41 6.20 -1.22
C PHE A 86 5.10 6.92 -2.39
N LYS A 87 5.35 6.19 -3.49
CA LYS A 87 6.07 6.73 -4.66
C LYS A 87 5.61 6.05 -5.96
N PRO A 88 5.83 6.66 -7.13
CA PRO A 88 5.59 5.99 -8.41
C PRO A 88 6.38 4.68 -8.52
N ALA A 89 5.73 3.62 -9.00
CA ALA A 89 6.38 2.36 -9.35
C ALA A 89 6.85 2.47 -10.82
N ASN A 90 8.13 2.77 -11.02
CA ASN A 90 8.76 2.98 -12.32
C ASN A 90 9.93 2.02 -12.48
#